data_AF-A0AAJ2NSE4-F1
#
_entry.id   AF-A0AAJ2NSE4-F1
#
_cell.length_a   1.000
_cell.length_b   1.000
_cell.length_c   1.000
_cell.angle_alpha   90.00
_cell.angle_beta   90.00
_cell.angle_gamma   90.00
#
_symmetry.space_group_name_H-M   'P 1'
#
loop_
_entity.id
_entity.type
_entity.pdbx_description
1 polymer ?
#
loop_
_entity_poly.entity_id
_entity_poly.type
_entity_poly.pdbx_seq_one_letter_code
_entity_poly.pdbx_strand_id
1 'polypeptide(L)'
;AYFVGGSVRDFLLHKPISDVDIATSATPKEVKRVFPKTVDIGIEHGTVLVLFGQKSYEVTTFRTDGAYEDFRRPKEVSFIRNLTEDLKRRDFTMNAMAMDKTGQLI
;
A
#
# COMPACT_ATOMS: atom_id res chain seq x y z
N ALA A 1 -4.37 4.39 8.21
CA ALA A 1 -3.21 3.83 7.51
C ALA A 1 -2.91 2.47 8.12
N TYR A 2 -2.54 1.51 7.29
CA TYR A 2 -2.45 0.10 7.67
C TYR A 2 -1.22 -0.51 7.01
N PHE A 3 -0.57 -1.45 7.69
CA PHE A 3 0.34 -2.38 7.02
C PHE A 3 -0.48 -3.30 6.14
N VAL A 4 0.03 -3.65 4.97
CA VAL A 4 -0.69 -4.48 4.00
C VAL A 4 0.23 -5.47 3.29
N GLY A 5 -0.35 -6.43 2.60
CA GLY A 5 0.37 -7.26 1.63
C GLY A 5 1.40 -8.20 2.25
N GLY A 6 2.56 -8.30 1.57
CA GLY A 6 3.62 -9.23 1.95
C GLY A 6 4.15 -8.99 3.36
N SER A 7 4.22 -7.72 3.79
CA SER A 7 4.70 -7.36 5.13
C SER A 7 3.86 -7.98 6.25
N VAL A 8 2.52 -7.97 6.12
CA VAL A 8 1.59 -8.57 7.08
C VAL A 8 1.68 -10.09 7.03
N ARG A 9 1.72 -10.66 5.83
CA ARG A 9 1.87 -12.10 5.63
C ARG A 9 3.16 -12.63 6.28
N ASP A 10 4.28 -11.99 6.01
CA ASP A 10 5.59 -12.45 6.48
C ASP A 10 5.71 -12.29 8.00
N PHE A 11 5.12 -11.24 8.57
CA PHE A 11 4.96 -11.09 10.02
C PHE A 11 4.17 -12.26 10.64
N LEU A 12 3.01 -12.61 10.08
CA LEU A 12 2.18 -13.73 10.57
C LEU A 12 2.90 -15.09 10.44
N LEU A 13 3.74 -15.24 9.41
CA LEU A 13 4.55 -16.44 9.19
C LEU A 13 5.85 -16.47 10.00
N HIS A 14 6.11 -15.47 10.85
CA HIS A 14 7.37 -15.31 11.59
C HIS A 14 8.62 -15.34 10.69
N LYS A 15 8.47 -14.80 9.47
CA LYS A 15 9.55 -14.67 8.50
C LYS A 15 10.17 -13.27 8.56
N PRO A 16 11.44 -13.11 8.15
CA PRO A 16 12.02 -11.80 7.93
C PRO A 16 11.18 -11.01 6.92
N ILE A 17 10.82 -9.78 7.28
CA ILE A 17 10.11 -8.86 6.40
C ILE A 17 11.16 -8.18 5.50
N SER A 18 11.06 -8.36 4.18
CA SER A 18 11.95 -7.69 3.23
C SER A 18 11.58 -6.22 3.06
N ASP A 19 10.29 -5.96 2.85
CA ASP A 19 9.75 -4.66 2.49
C ASP A 19 8.47 -4.39 3.27
N VAL A 20 8.27 -3.12 3.66
CA VAL A 20 7.10 -2.70 4.44
C VAL A 20 6.20 -1.84 3.56
N ASP A 21 5.04 -2.40 3.23
CA ASP A 21 3.99 -1.73 2.48
C ASP A 21 2.94 -1.15 3.43
N ILE A 22 2.64 0.13 3.23
CA ILE A 22 1.63 0.87 4.00
C ILE A 22 0.55 1.35 3.04
N ALA A 23 -0.69 0.95 3.27
CA ALA A 23 -1.84 1.50 2.59
C ALA A 23 -2.46 2.62 3.42
N THR A 24 -2.81 3.73 2.78
CA THR A 24 -3.39 4.89 3.47
C THR A 24 -4.50 5.52 2.66
N SER A 25 -5.41 6.21 3.33
CA SER A 25 -6.39 7.06 2.66
C SER A 25 -5.73 8.29 2.06
N ALA A 26 -4.56 8.71 2.55
CA ALA A 26 -3.86 9.92 2.12
C ALA A 26 -3.37 9.80 0.67
N THR A 27 -3.65 10.80 -0.15
CA THR A 27 -3.16 10.91 -1.54
C THR A 27 -1.64 11.09 -1.58
N PRO A 28 -0.96 10.84 -2.72
CA PRO A 28 0.49 11.05 -2.83
C PRO A 28 0.91 12.47 -2.43
N LYS A 29 0.10 13.48 -2.80
CA LYS A 29 0.34 14.88 -2.43
C LYS A 29 0.23 15.11 -0.92
N GLU A 30 -0.74 14.48 -0.25
CA GLU A 30 -0.89 14.54 1.21
C GLU A 30 0.30 13.84 1.90
N VAL A 31 0.72 12.67 1.42
CA VAL A 31 1.90 11.94 1.95
C VAL A 31 3.16 12.81 1.85
N LYS A 32 3.42 13.41 0.68
CA LYS A 32 4.59 14.29 0.45
C LYS A 32 4.57 15.58 1.27
N ARG A 33 3.41 16.01 1.78
CA ARG A 33 3.31 17.14 2.72
C ARG A 33 3.70 16.75 4.14
N VAL A 34 3.41 15.50 4.53
CA VAL A 34 3.71 14.98 5.87
C VAL A 34 5.18 14.57 5.99
N PHE A 35 5.73 13.96 4.94
CA PHE A 35 7.10 13.44 4.96
C PHE A 35 8.05 14.30 4.12
N PRO A 36 9.15 14.81 4.71
CA PRO A 36 10.06 15.71 4.01
C PRO A 36 10.96 15.00 2.98
N LYS A 37 11.17 13.69 3.11
CA LYS A 37 12.01 12.89 2.20
C LYS A 37 11.20 11.78 1.55
N THR A 38 10.92 11.92 0.27
CA THR A 38 10.12 10.99 -0.51
C THR A 38 10.67 10.80 -1.93
N VAL A 39 10.45 9.64 -2.53
CA VAL A 39 10.77 9.34 -3.93
C VAL A 39 9.50 8.88 -4.65
N ASP A 40 9.25 9.44 -5.84
CA ASP A 40 8.10 9.11 -6.68
C ASP A 40 8.41 7.87 -7.51
N ILE A 41 8.16 6.67 -6.96
CA ILE A 41 8.45 5.39 -7.65
C ILE A 41 7.25 4.84 -8.45
N GLY A 42 6.04 5.30 -8.14
CA GLY A 42 4.81 4.78 -8.75
C GLY A 42 3.64 5.74 -8.57
N ILE A 43 3.89 7.04 -8.73
CA ILE A 43 2.93 8.10 -8.39
C ILE A 43 1.65 8.02 -9.23
N GLU A 44 1.75 7.56 -10.48
CA GLU A 44 0.61 7.29 -11.38
C GLU A 44 -0.35 6.24 -10.80
N HIS A 45 0.19 5.33 -9.98
CA HIS A 45 -0.57 4.30 -9.29
C HIS A 45 -0.82 4.64 -7.80
N GLY A 46 -0.47 5.84 -7.35
CA GLY A 46 -0.68 6.30 -5.98
C GLY A 46 0.37 5.88 -4.97
N THR A 47 1.53 5.40 -5.42
CA THR A 47 2.63 4.91 -4.56
C THR A 47 3.76 5.93 -4.45
N VAL A 48 4.16 6.21 -3.21
CA VAL A 48 5.29 7.09 -2.85
C VAL A 48 6.22 6.31 -1.92
N LEU A 49 7.51 6.30 -2.21
CA LEU A 49 8.51 5.76 -1.30
C LEU A 49 8.85 6.83 -0.26
N VAL A 50 8.58 6.55 1.01
CA VAL A 50 8.90 7.45 2.13
C VAL A 50 10.22 7.01 2.75
N LEU A 51 11.18 7.93 2.83
CA LEU A 51 12.46 7.72 3.50
C LEU A 51 12.37 8.28 4.93
N PHE A 52 12.31 7.39 5.92
CA PHE A 52 12.18 7.77 7.32
C PHE A 52 13.24 7.08 8.19
N GLY A 53 14.07 7.88 8.85
CA GLY A 53 15.27 7.40 9.53
C GLY A 53 16.27 6.81 8.54
N GLN A 54 16.65 5.53 8.74
CA GLN A 54 17.55 4.77 7.86
C GLN A 54 16.81 3.70 7.04
N LYS A 55 15.48 3.81 6.94
CA LYS A 55 14.62 2.84 6.26
C LYS A 55 13.73 3.52 5.22
N SER A 56 13.27 2.72 4.27
CA SER A 56 12.30 3.11 3.26
C SER A 56 10.98 2.35 3.45
N TYR A 57 9.87 3.01 3.14
CA TYR A 57 8.52 2.46 3.26
C TYR A 57 7.74 2.80 2.02
N GLU A 58 7.07 1.81 1.41
CA GLU A 58 6.17 2.08 0.29
C GLU A 58 4.81 2.50 0.83
N VAL A 59 4.43 3.76 0.57
CA VAL A 59 3.14 4.30 0.99
C VAL A 59 2.24 4.43 -0.22
N THR A 60 1.20 3.60 -0.27
CA THR A 60 0.24 3.56 -1.38
C THR A 60 -1.13 4.07 -0.94
N THR A 61 -1.69 4.99 -1.73
CA THR A 61 -3.05 5.47 -1.53
C THR A 61 -4.04 4.35 -1.85
N PHE A 62 -5.09 4.17 -1.04
CA PHE A 62 -6.15 3.22 -1.37
C PHE A 62 -6.69 3.49 -2.76
N ARG A 63 -6.84 2.44 -3.57
CA ARG A 63 -7.32 2.59 -4.94
C ARG A 63 -8.20 1.43 -5.37
N THR A 64 -9.08 1.71 -6.33
CA THR A 64 -9.70 0.68 -7.17
C THR A 64 -9.02 0.69 -8.52
N ASP A 65 -8.83 -0.50 -9.08
CA ASP A 65 -8.26 -0.68 -10.41
C ASP A 65 -9.39 -0.60 -11.44
N GLY A 66 -9.16 0.13 -12.54
CA GLY A 66 -10.06 0.17 -13.70
C GLY A 66 -9.92 -1.08 -14.59
N ALA A 67 -10.31 -0.97 -15.86
CA ALA A 67 -10.16 -2.08 -16.79
C ALA A 67 -8.69 -2.52 -16.94
N TYR A 68 -8.46 -3.83 -16.87
CA TYR A 68 -7.14 -4.44 -17.09
C TYR A 68 -6.91 -4.68 -18.58
N GLU A 69 -5.77 -4.24 -19.11
CA GLU A 69 -5.39 -4.54 -20.51
C GLU A 69 -4.65 -5.88 -20.65
N ASP A 70 -3.91 -6.30 -19.61
CA ASP A 70 -3.02 -7.48 -19.65
C ASP A 70 -3.17 -8.41 -18.44
N PHE A 71 -4.33 -8.38 -17.78
CA PHE A 71 -4.66 -9.10 -16.53
C PHE A 71 -3.83 -8.70 -15.30
N ARG A 72 -2.86 -7.77 -15.40
CA ARG A 72 -2.01 -7.38 -14.27
C ARG A 72 -1.91 -5.88 -14.04
N ARG A 73 -2.01 -5.06 -15.09
CA ARG A 73 -1.85 -3.60 -15.01
C ARG A 73 -3.15 -2.92 -15.46
N PRO A 74 -3.85 -2.23 -14.54
CA PRO A 74 -5.02 -1.46 -14.91
C PRO A 74 -4.62 -0.20 -15.67
N LYS A 75 -5.43 0.17 -16.67
CA LYS A 75 -5.23 1.39 -17.46
C LYS A 75 -5.40 2.66 -16.62
N GLU A 76 -6.30 2.60 -15.65
CA GLU A 76 -6.65 3.71 -14.77
C GLU A 76 -6.76 3.23 -13.34
N VAL A 77 -6.37 4.08 -12.39
CA VAL A 77 -6.58 3.87 -10.97
C VAL A 77 -7.45 5.00 -10.43
N SER A 78 -8.41 4.66 -9.57
CA SER A 78 -9.21 5.65 -8.86
C SER A 78 -8.88 5.62 -7.39
N PHE A 79 -8.45 6.75 -6.83
CA PHE A 79 -8.17 6.83 -5.40
C PHE A 79 -9.45 6.87 -4.60
N ILE A 80 -9.52 6.02 -3.58
CA ILE A 80 -10.66 5.87 -2.69
C ILE A 80 -10.22 6.13 -1.25
N ARG A 81 -11.19 6.14 -0.31
CA ARG A 81 -10.91 6.31 1.12
C ARG A 81 -11.27 5.07 1.95
N ASN A 82 -11.65 3.97 1.30
CA ASN A 82 -12.06 2.72 1.93
C ASN A 82 -10.98 1.63 1.76
N LEU A 83 -10.46 1.10 2.87
CA LEU A 83 -9.48 0.01 2.87
C LEU A 83 -10.04 -1.28 2.27
N THR A 84 -11.28 -1.64 2.60
CA THR A 84 -11.89 -2.92 2.20
C THR A 84 -11.97 -3.03 0.68
N GLU A 85 -12.27 -1.95 -0.02
CA GLU A 85 -12.30 -1.92 -1.49
C GLU A 85 -10.88 -2.04 -2.10
N ASP A 86 -9.84 -1.51 -1.44
CA ASP A 86 -8.45 -1.73 -1.86
C ASP A 86 -8.00 -3.18 -1.65
N LEU A 87 -8.45 -3.84 -0.58
CA LEU A 87 -8.12 -5.24 -0.33
C LEU A 87 -8.81 -6.19 -1.32
N LYS A 88 -10.06 -5.91 -1.70
CA LYS A 88 -10.86 -6.73 -2.63
C LYS A 88 -10.25 -6.85 -4.03
N ARG A 89 -9.48 -5.85 -4.49
CA ARG A 89 -8.84 -5.88 -5.82
C ARG A 89 -7.53 -6.67 -5.86
N ARG A 90 -7.03 -7.15 -4.71
CA ARG A 90 -5.76 -7.86 -4.65
C ARG A 90 -5.91 -9.28 -5.20
N ASP A 91 -4.85 -9.74 -5.82
CA ASP A 91 -4.75 -11.00 -6.57
C ASP A 91 -4.88 -12.26 -5.69
N PHE A 92 -4.23 -12.28 -4.53
CA PHE A 92 -4.23 -13.41 -3.62
C PHE A 92 -4.75 -13.04 -2.23
N THR A 93 -5.56 -13.91 -1.63
CA THR A 93 -6.11 -13.73 -0.27
C THR A 93 -5.01 -13.53 0.77
N MET A 94 -3.90 -14.26 0.64
CA MET A 94 -2.72 -14.14 1.50
C MET A 94 -2.02 -12.77 1.41
N ASN A 95 -2.30 -11.98 0.38
CA ASN A 95 -1.78 -10.61 0.22
C ASN A 95 -2.89 -9.55 0.42
N ALA A 96 -4.14 -9.98 0.61
CA ALA A 96 -5.31 -9.15 0.85
C ALA A 96 -5.63 -8.96 2.34
N MET A 97 -4.58 -8.93 3.17
CA MET A 97 -4.67 -8.68 4.61
C MET A 97 -4.18 -7.28 4.93
N ALA A 98 -4.75 -6.69 5.98
CA ALA A 98 -4.26 -5.45 6.57
C ALA A 98 -4.05 -5.60 8.08
N MET A 99 -3.11 -4.82 8.61
CA MET A 99 -2.86 -4.75 10.04
C MET A 99 -2.81 -3.29 10.48
N ASP A 100 -3.53 -2.97 11.55
CA ASP A 100 -3.55 -1.62 12.10
C ASP A 100 -2.33 -1.34 13.00
N LYS A 101 -2.22 -0.11 13.48
CA LYS A 101 -1.10 0.32 14.34
C LYS A 101 -1.03 -0.40 15.71
N THR A 102 -2.12 -1.04 16.12
CA THR A 102 -2.21 -1.79 17.38
C THR A 102 -1.88 -3.28 17.20
N GLY A 103 -1.70 -3.72 15.96
CA GLY A 103 -1.47 -5.12 15.61
C GLY A 103 -2.76 -5.89 15.34
N GLN A 104 -3.92 -5.23 15.27
CA GLN A 104 -5.18 -5.88 14.91
C GLN A 104 -5.19 -6.21 13.42
N LEU A 105 -5.48 -7.47 13.09
CA LEU A 105 -5.66 -7.95 11.72
C LEU A 105 -7.06 -7.59 11.22
N ILE A 106 -7.14 -7.16 9.96
CA ILE A 106 -8.36 -6.77 9.22
C ILE A 106 -8.46 -7.60 7.94
#